data_AF-A0AA87KC09-F1
#
_entry.id   AF-A0AA87KC09-F1
#
_cell.length_a   1.000
_cell.length_b   1.000
_cell.length_c   1.000
_cell.angle_alpha   90.00
_cell.angle_beta   90.00
_cell.angle_gamma   90.00
#
_symmetry.space_group_name_H-M   'P 1'
#
loop_
_entity.id
_entity.type
_entity.pdbx_description
1 polymer ?
#
loop_
_entity_poly.entity_id
_entity_poly.type
_entity_poly.pdbx_seq_one_letter_code
_entity_poly.pdbx_strand_id
1 'polypeptide(L)' 'MNLSGRCLCGQVTIELTEVHPQVTACHCSMCQKFHGGPFLALAACSRDQITFTGESLIQRYNSSNWAQR' A
#
# COMPACT_ATOMS: atom_id res chain seq x y z
N MET A 1 1.25 -10.10 -14.84
CA MET A 1 1.35 -11.10 -13.74
C MET A 1 0.48 -10.56 -12.63
N ASN A 2 -0.59 -11.24 -12.23
CA ASN A 2 -1.50 -10.70 -11.22
C ASN A 2 -0.91 -10.96 -9.83
N LEU A 3 -0.65 -9.89 -9.08
CA LEU A 3 -0.24 -9.95 -7.68
C LEU A 3 -1.47 -9.70 -6.80
N SER A 4 -1.64 -10.47 -5.73
CA SER A 4 -2.72 -10.27 -4.77
C SER A 4 -2.23 -10.26 -3.34
N GLY A 5 -2.91 -9.50 -2.50
CA GLY A 5 -2.66 -9.41 -1.07
C GLY A 5 -3.96 -9.19 -0.30
N ARG A 6 -4.00 -9.60 0.96
CA ARG A 6 -5.19 -9.43 1.82
C ARG A 6 -4.82 -8.92 3.20
N CYS A 7 -5.73 -8.21 3.87
CA CYS A 7 -5.57 -7.93 5.30
C CYS A 7 -5.49 -9.24 6.09
N LEU A 8 -4.83 -9.24 7.25
CA LEU A 8 -4.81 -10.38 8.15
C LEU A 8 -6.22 -10.81 8.58
N CYS A 9 -7.15 -9.85 8.63
CA CYS A 9 -8.56 -10.07 8.89
C CYS A 9 -9.33 -10.80 7.77
N GLY A 10 -8.77 -10.90 6.56
CA GLY A 10 -9.40 -11.47 5.36
C GLY A 10 -10.52 -10.64 4.71
N GLN A 11 -10.95 -9.52 5.30
CA GLN A 11 -12.09 -8.73 4.82
C GLN A 11 -11.78 -7.81 3.63
N VAL A 12 -10.49 -7.51 3.38
CA VAL A 12 -10.04 -6.65 2.28
C VAL A 12 -9.00 -7.40 1.46
N THR A 13 -9.19 -7.39 0.14
CA THR A 13 -8.25 -7.93 -0.85
C THR A 13 -7.85 -6.84 -1.84
N ILE A 14 -6.57 -6.80 -2.18
CA ILE A 14 -5.98 -5.91 -3.17
C ILE A 14 -5.45 -6.79 -4.30
N GLU A 15 -5.79 -6.44 -5.53
CA GLU A 15 -5.27 -7.08 -6.74
C GLU A 15 -4.54 -6.04 -7.59
N LEU A 16 -3.38 -6.42 -8.11
CA LEU A 16 -2.50 -5.59 -8.93
C LEU A 16 -2.20 -6.30 -10.25
N THR A 17 -2.45 -5.62 -11.37
CA THR A 17 -2.13 -6.13 -12.72
C THR A 17 -0.70 -5.83 -13.13
N GLU A 18 -0.13 -4.73 -12.60
CA GLU A 18 1.24 -4.29 -12.85
C GLU A 18 1.82 -3.56 -11.64
N VAL A 19 3.12 -3.73 -11.39
CA VAL A 19 3.88 -3.01 -10.37
C VAL A 19 5.21 -2.56 -10.96
N HIS A 20 5.66 -1.38 -10.57
CA HIS A 20 6.97 -0.88 -10.95
C HIS A 20 8.06 -1.82 -10.40
N PRO A 21 9.08 -2.20 -11.20
CA PRO A 21 10.07 -3.21 -10.80
C PRO A 21 11.03 -2.71 -9.71
N GLN A 22 11.15 -1.39 -9.54
CA GLN A 22 11.99 -0.81 -8.49
C GLN A 22 11.27 -0.78 -7.15
N VAL A 23 11.99 -1.19 -6.10
CA VAL A 23 11.55 -1.13 -4.71
C VAL A 23 12.34 -0.04 -3.99
N THR A 24 11.66 0.79 -3.20
CA THR A 24 12.24 1.82 -2.35
C THR A 24 12.18 1.41 -0.89
N ALA A 25 13.28 1.59 -0.14
CA ALA A 25 13.31 1.43 1.32
C ALA A 25 13.18 2.81 2.00
N CYS A 26 11.95 3.21 2.35
CA CYS A 26 11.70 4.50 2.98
C CYS A 26 11.96 4.44 4.49
N HIS A 27 12.78 5.35 5.00
CA HIS A 27 13.23 5.41 6.39
C HIS A 27 12.76 6.68 7.12
N CYS A 28 11.74 7.37 6.62
CA CYS A 28 11.17 8.52 7.34
C CYS A 28 10.42 8.05 8.60
N SER A 29 10.29 8.94 9.59
CA SER A 29 9.67 8.63 10.89
C SER A 29 8.25 8.07 10.78
N MET A 30 7.46 8.57 9.82
CA MET A 30 6.11 8.07 9.57
C MET A 30 6.11 6.64 9.05
N CYS A 31 6.99 6.30 8.09
CA CYS A 31 7.11 4.94 7.55
C CYS A 31 7.65 3.96 8.59
N GLN A 32 8.59 4.39 9.42
CA GLN A 32 9.08 3.60 10.56
C GLN A 32 7.95 3.30 11.55
N LYS A 33 7.16 4.31 11.91
CA LYS A 33 5.99 4.15 12.80
C LYS A 33 4.91 3.27 12.21
N PHE A 34 4.62 3.40 10.92
CA PHE A 34 3.58 2.63 10.23
C PHE A 34 3.96 1.15 10.10
N HIS A 35 5.21 0.86 9.75
CA HIS A 35 5.69 -0.52 9.59
C HIS A 35 6.06 -1.17 10.93
N GLY A 36 6.47 -0.39 11.93
CA GLY A 36 7.05 -0.90 13.18
C GLY A 36 8.48 -1.43 13.02
N GLY A 37 9.21 -0.95 12.00
CA GLY A 37 10.57 -1.40 11.66
C GLY A 37 11.49 -0.27 11.19
N PRO A 38 12.75 -0.57 10.84
CA PRO A 38 13.75 0.45 10.48
C PRO A 38 13.43 1.16 9.15
N PHE A 39 12.69 0.51 8.26
CA PHE A 39 12.22 1.06 7.00
C PHE A 39 10.92 0.36 6.54
N LEU A 40 10.22 1.00 5.59
CA LEU A 40 9.10 0.41 4.85
C LEU A 40 9.54 0.18 3.39
N ALA A 41 9.45 -1.07 2.93
CA ALA A 41 9.64 -1.40 1.52
C ALA A 41 8.39 -1.02 0.72
N LEU A 42 8.56 -0.24 -0.34
CA LEU A 42 7.50 0.29 -1.18
C LEU A 42 7.80 -0.01 -2.65
N ALA A 43 6.78 -0.43 -3.40
CA ALA A 43 6.81 -0.47 -4.85
C ALA A 43 5.63 0.38 -5.37
N ALA A 44 5.87 1.15 -6.44
CA ALA A 44 4.84 1.99 -7.03
C ALA A 44 3.97 1.19 -8.01
N CYS A 45 2.69 1.55 -8.10
CA CYS A 45 1.79 1.09 -9.15
C CYS A 45 0.85 2.25 -9.51
N SER A 46 0.39 2.27 -10.75
CA SER A 46 -0.61 3.25 -11.19
C SER A 46 -1.98 2.90 -10.62
N ARG A 47 -2.79 3.91 -10.29
CA ARG A 47 -4.08 3.71 -9.60
C ARG A 47 -5.06 2.84 -10.39
N ASP A 48 -5.03 2.94 -11.71
CA ASP A 48 -5.81 2.15 -12.66
C ASP A 48 -5.41 0.67 -12.71
N GLN A 49 -4.27 0.30 -12.13
CA GLN A 49 -3.77 -1.07 -12.05
C GLN A 49 -4.11 -1.74 -10.71
N ILE A 50 -4.92 -1.09 -9.85
CA ILE A 50 -5.28 -1.58 -8.51
C ILE A 50 -6.79 -1.79 -8.42
N THR A 51 -7.21 -2.98 -8.01
CA THR A 51 -8.60 -3.27 -7.63
C THR A 51 -8.70 -3.61 -6.15
N PHE A 52 -9.72 -3.07 -5.48
CA PHE A 52 -10.02 -3.33 -4.07
C PHE A 52 -11.33 -4.09 -3.93
N THR A 53 -11.30 -5.19 -3.18
CA THR A 53 -12.52 -5.83 -2.64
C THR A 53 -12.66 -5.47 -1.18
N GLY A 54 -13.85 -5.06 -0.74
CA GLY A 54 -14.11 -4.61 0.64
C GLY A 54 -13.75 -3.14 0.90
N GLU A 55 -13.76 -2.27 -0.10
CA GLU A 55 -13.32 -0.87 0.01
C GLU A 55 -14.08 -0.06 1.10
N SER A 56 -15.32 -0.41 1.42
CA SER A 56 -16.08 0.23 2.51
C SER A 56 -15.46 0.06 3.89
N LEU A 57 -14.54 -0.89 4.06
CA LEU A 57 -13.81 -1.16 5.30
C LEU A 57 -12.43 -0.48 5.33
N ILE A 58 -12.04 0.18 4.24
CA ILE A 58 -10.76 0.89 4.12
C ILE A 58 -10.93 2.32 4.64
N GLN A 59 -10.09 2.69 5.61
CA GLN A 59 -9.95 4.09 6.04
C GLN A 59 -8.70 4.68 5.39
N ARG A 60 -8.78 5.97 5.02
CA ARG A 60 -7.67 6.71 4.41
C ARG A 60 -7.17 7.78 5.36
N TYR A 61 -5.86 7.84 5.56
CA TYR A 61 -5.20 8.83 6.39
C TYR A 61 -4.45 9.84 5.52
N ASN A 62 -4.77 11.13 5.65
CA ASN A 62 -4.09 12.21 4.95
C ASN A 62 -2.69 12.44 5.56
N SER A 63 -1.67 11.83 4.96
CA SER A 63 -0.28 11.92 5.45
C SER A 63 0.43 13.22 5.05
N SER A 64 -0.02 13.88 3.98
CA SER A 64 0.47 15.19 3.53
C SER A 64 -0.60 15.86 2.64
N ASN A 65 -0.31 17.05 2.12
CA ASN A 65 -1.16 17.73 1.13
C ASN A 65 -1.22 17.03 -0.24
N TRP A 66 -0.39 16.02 -0.49
CA TRP A 66 -0.31 15.31 -1.77
C TRP A 66 -0.39 13.78 -1.64
N ALA A 67 -0.37 13.22 -0.43
CA ALA A 67 -0.37 11.77 -0.22
C ALA A 67 -1.31 11.30 0.90
N GLN A 68 -1.94 10.16 0.64
CA GLN A 68 -2.75 9.40 1.58
C GLN A 68 -2.11 8.04 1.87
N ARG A 69 -2.50 7.46 3.01
CA ARG A 69 -2.18 6.08 3.40
C ARG A 69 -3.48 5.32 3.60
#